data_AF-A0A954XHK0-F1
#
_entry.id   AF-A0A954XHK0-F1
#
_cell.length_a   1.000
_cell.length_b   1.000
_cell.length_c   1.000
_cell.angle_alpha   90.00
_cell.angle_beta   90.00
_cell.angle_gamma   90.00
#
_symmetry.space_group_name_H-M   'P 1'
#
loop_
_entity.id
_entity.type
_entity.pdbx_description
1 polymer ?
#
loop_
_entity_poly.entity_id
_entity_poly.type
_entity_poly.pdbx_seq_one_letter_code
_entity_poly.pdbx_strand_id
1 'polypeptide(L)'
;LIRNRLEIGDVLGQVPEDVPSVPLARDVAESQKRLRLKLSTEIKSLDLDVRKETDLARSRLLHRLGLLGIQWGQLERSGGRSSTFHEIWRLQWMPEYAVAIIEANVWGNTVEAAATARVVHESHESIELPAVTERLDAAILAGLDSAVDPLLARIQTMAAVSADVRHLLDALLPLARVARYGDVRGTNAAHVEPILVGLFERAVVGLAAACSMLDEDAANRMLHSFAAAQEALDVLNRGDLLEQWQSQLRAIAHGAAHGLLRGWCCRLLLEKQAIDQQQLYRWARLALSPANPPDECAAWATGLLRGSGLLLLHQDGVWQVFDRWLSELGEETFVEMLPLLRRAFADFTTSERRQMGEKVKRLDNVAEGRSESNGVGSSTHVSIHDERARRVLPVLAHILGVTPKP
;
A
#
# COMPACT_ATOMS: atom_id res chain seq x y z
N LEU A 1 25.44 -23.51 9.27
CA LEU A 1 26.17 -22.26 9.58
C LEU A 1 27.69 -22.43 9.48
N ILE A 2 28.33 -23.34 10.22
CA ILE A 2 29.79 -23.57 10.11
C ILE A 2 30.21 -24.18 8.76
N ARG A 3 29.42 -25.11 8.22
CA ARG A 3 29.70 -25.78 6.94
C ARG A 3 29.67 -24.83 5.73
N ASN A 4 28.68 -23.94 5.63
CA ASN A 4 28.60 -22.96 4.53
C ASN A 4 29.78 -21.98 4.53
N ARG A 5 30.24 -21.50 5.70
CA ARG A 5 31.41 -20.62 5.81
C ARG A 5 32.74 -21.29 5.42
N LEU A 6 32.80 -22.63 5.47
CA LEU A 6 34.01 -23.42 5.19
C LEU A 6 34.04 -23.99 3.77
N GLU A 7 32.88 -24.35 3.20
CA GLU A 7 32.78 -24.92 1.84
C GLU A 7 32.56 -23.84 0.77
N ILE A 8 31.95 -22.70 1.11
CA ILE A 8 31.66 -21.57 0.22
C ILE A 8 32.39 -20.35 0.81
N GLY A 9 33.64 -20.11 0.40
CA GLY A 9 34.40 -18.99 0.95
C GLY A 9 33.68 -17.65 0.76
N ASP A 10 33.54 -16.86 1.83
CA ASP A 10 32.95 -15.50 1.79
C ASP A 10 33.94 -14.45 1.20
N VAL A 11 35.12 -14.90 0.75
CA VAL A 11 36.19 -14.03 0.26
C VAL A 11 35.95 -13.70 -1.20
N LEU A 12 35.62 -12.44 -1.46
CA LEU A 12 35.60 -11.87 -2.81
C LEU A 12 37.03 -11.87 -3.37
N GLY A 13 37.25 -12.59 -4.47
CA GLY A 13 38.49 -12.52 -5.24
C GLY A 13 38.72 -11.11 -5.78
N GLN A 14 39.98 -10.68 -5.84
CA GLN A 14 40.36 -9.40 -6.44
C GLN A 14 40.84 -9.67 -7.87
N VAL A 15 40.25 -8.99 -8.84
CA VAL A 15 40.72 -9.02 -10.23
C VAL A 15 41.88 -8.02 -10.36
N PRO A 16 43.07 -8.45 -10.82
CA PRO A 16 44.21 -7.57 -11.07
C PRO A 16 43.88 -6.43 -12.07
N GLU A 17 44.48 -5.25 -11.89
CA GLU A 17 44.17 -4.04 -12.71
C GLU A 17 44.60 -4.17 -14.19
N ASP A 18 45.42 -5.16 -14.51
CA ASP A 18 45.95 -5.51 -15.84
C ASP A 18 45.03 -6.41 -16.68
N VAL A 19 43.92 -6.92 -16.11
CA VAL A 19 42.96 -7.74 -16.86
C VAL A 19 42.06 -6.85 -17.73
N PRO A 20 41.89 -7.15 -19.04
CA PRO A 20 40.96 -6.42 -19.90
C PRO A 20 39.52 -6.51 -19.36
N SER A 21 39.02 -5.41 -18.81
CA SER A 21 37.65 -5.28 -18.34
C SER A 21 36.82 -4.43 -19.30
N VAL A 22 35.56 -4.81 -19.53
CA VAL A 22 34.63 -4.02 -20.35
C VAL A 22 34.43 -2.60 -19.77
N PRO A 23 34.18 -1.57 -20.60
CA PRO A 23 34.09 -0.18 -20.15
C PRO A 23 33.15 0.03 -18.95
N LEU A 24 31.95 -0.57 -18.97
CA LEU A 24 30.98 -0.42 -17.89
C LEU A 24 31.50 -0.98 -16.56
N ALA A 25 32.23 -2.10 -16.57
CA ALA A 25 32.82 -2.68 -15.37
C ALA A 25 33.87 -1.76 -14.74
N ARG A 26 34.63 -1.03 -15.57
CA ARG A 26 35.58 -0.01 -15.09
C ARG A 26 34.87 1.16 -14.45
N ASP A 27 33.82 1.67 -15.08
CA ASP A 27 33.04 2.80 -14.56
C ASP A 27 32.36 2.46 -13.22
N VAL A 28 31.86 1.22 -13.05
CA VAL A 28 31.35 0.72 -11.77
C VAL A 28 32.46 0.71 -10.71
N ALA A 29 33.63 0.13 -11.02
CA ALA A 29 34.74 0.04 -10.07
C ALA A 29 35.27 1.43 -9.66
N GLU A 30 35.37 2.36 -10.60
CA GLU A 30 35.75 3.76 -10.34
C GLU A 30 34.71 4.46 -9.46
N SER A 31 33.41 4.25 -9.73
CA SER A 31 32.32 4.79 -8.92
C SER A 31 32.29 4.21 -7.50
N GLN A 32 32.56 2.91 -7.34
CA GLN A 32 32.70 2.26 -6.02
C GLN A 32 33.86 2.84 -5.21
N LYS A 33 35.04 2.99 -5.83
CA LYS A 33 36.23 3.60 -5.21
C LYS A 33 35.92 5.05 -4.80
N ARG A 34 35.34 5.85 -5.70
CA ARG A 34 34.99 7.27 -5.48
C ARG A 34 33.98 7.44 -4.34
N LEU A 35 32.92 6.63 -4.30
CA LEU A 35 31.84 6.72 -3.31
C LEU A 35 32.11 5.95 -2.01
N ARG A 36 33.26 5.26 -1.94
CA ARG A 36 33.70 4.44 -0.81
C ARG A 36 32.70 3.33 -0.44
N LEU A 37 32.04 2.75 -1.43
CA LEU A 37 31.13 1.63 -1.25
C LEU A 37 31.90 0.31 -1.35
N LYS A 38 32.02 -0.41 -0.23
CA LYS A 38 32.78 -1.66 -0.15
C LYS A 38 31.90 -2.84 -0.57
N LEU A 39 32.45 -3.70 -1.42
CA LEU A 39 31.86 -5.00 -1.74
C LEU A 39 31.88 -5.90 -0.50
N SER A 40 30.76 -6.55 -0.23
CA SER A 40 30.55 -7.37 0.96
C SER A 40 29.49 -8.43 0.66
N THR A 41 29.81 -9.69 0.90
CA THR A 41 28.85 -10.80 0.84
C THR A 41 27.92 -10.82 2.06
N GLU A 42 28.34 -10.20 3.17
CA GLU A 42 27.50 -9.94 4.33
C GLU A 42 26.53 -8.78 4.08
N ILE A 43 25.29 -8.93 4.54
CA ILE A 43 24.25 -7.89 4.48
C ILE A 43 24.65 -6.70 5.36
N LYS A 44 24.69 -5.51 4.77
CA LYS A 44 25.00 -4.25 5.46
C LYS A 44 23.88 -3.25 5.27
N SER A 45 23.46 -2.61 6.36
CA SER A 45 22.52 -1.49 6.30
C SER A 45 23.28 -0.18 6.06
N LEU A 46 22.76 0.65 5.16
CA LEU A 46 23.31 1.95 4.78
C LEU A 46 22.19 3.00 4.83
N ASP A 47 22.29 3.95 5.76
CA ASP A 47 21.38 5.09 5.88
C ASP A 47 21.97 6.29 5.13
N LEU A 48 21.25 6.76 4.11
CA LEU A 48 21.66 7.85 3.23
C LEU A 48 20.75 9.06 3.42
N ASP A 49 21.34 10.22 3.76
CA ASP A 49 20.63 11.51 3.73
C ASP A 49 20.80 12.14 2.35
N VAL A 50 19.75 12.09 1.52
CA VAL A 50 19.81 12.52 0.10
C VAL A 50 20.06 14.01 -0.09
N ARG A 51 20.06 14.81 0.99
CA ARG A 51 20.46 16.22 0.95
C ARG A 51 21.98 16.40 0.91
N LYS A 52 22.74 15.37 1.30
CA LYS A 52 24.20 15.37 1.24
C LYS A 52 24.64 14.84 -0.12
N GLU A 53 25.46 15.61 -0.83
CA GLU A 53 25.90 15.29 -2.19
C GLU A 53 26.51 13.88 -2.33
N THR A 54 27.33 13.44 -1.36
CA THR A 54 27.93 12.10 -1.39
C THR A 54 26.89 10.99 -1.21
N ASP A 55 25.91 11.18 -0.32
CA ASP A 55 24.87 10.18 -0.06
C ASP A 55 23.85 10.15 -1.21
N LEU A 56 23.54 11.30 -1.80
CA LEU A 56 22.79 11.40 -3.05
C LEU A 56 23.49 10.65 -4.19
N ALA A 57 24.80 10.81 -4.33
CA ALA A 57 25.57 10.09 -5.35
C ALA A 57 25.59 8.56 -5.11
N ARG A 58 25.63 8.11 -3.84
CA ARG A 58 25.48 6.68 -3.49
C ARG A 58 24.09 6.15 -3.83
N SER A 59 23.04 6.88 -3.45
CA SER A 59 21.64 6.55 -3.78
C SER A 59 21.46 6.43 -5.30
N ARG A 60 21.89 7.43 -6.06
CA ARG A 60 21.83 7.42 -7.54
C ARG A 60 22.56 6.22 -8.13
N LEU A 61 23.78 5.88 -7.67
CA LEU A 61 24.48 4.71 -8.17
C LEU A 61 23.68 3.41 -7.93
N LEU A 62 23.13 3.22 -6.73
CA LEU A 62 22.34 2.03 -6.39
C LEU A 62 21.06 1.93 -7.24
N HIS A 63 20.35 3.05 -7.42
CA HIS A 63 19.19 3.11 -8.32
C HIS A 63 19.56 2.77 -9.77
N ARG A 64 20.65 3.34 -10.31
CA ARG A 64 21.12 3.07 -11.68
C ARG A 64 21.49 1.61 -11.88
N LEU A 65 22.17 1.00 -10.90
CA LEU A 65 22.49 -0.44 -10.94
C LEU A 65 21.21 -1.29 -10.88
N GLY A 66 20.23 -0.91 -10.04
CA GLY A 66 18.93 -1.57 -10.00
C GLY A 66 18.19 -1.56 -11.34
N LEU A 67 18.23 -0.41 -12.06
CA LEU A 67 17.67 -0.27 -13.41
C LEU A 67 18.38 -1.16 -14.45
N LEU A 68 19.65 -1.48 -14.22
CA LEU A 68 20.42 -2.44 -15.03
C LEU A 68 20.21 -3.90 -14.59
N GLY A 69 19.30 -4.18 -13.66
CA GLY A 69 19.05 -5.52 -13.13
C GLY A 69 20.08 -5.98 -12.08
N ILE A 70 20.95 -5.08 -11.62
CA ILE A 70 22.00 -5.36 -10.64
C ILE A 70 21.50 -4.95 -9.25
N GLN A 71 20.86 -5.89 -8.54
CA GLN A 71 20.19 -5.65 -7.26
C GLN A 71 21.14 -5.60 -6.06
N TRP A 72 22.25 -4.87 -6.18
CA TRP A 72 23.26 -4.75 -5.12
C TRP A 72 22.69 -4.11 -3.84
N GLY A 73 21.73 -3.19 -3.99
CA GLY A 73 21.04 -2.56 -2.87
C GLY A 73 19.53 -2.75 -2.97
N GLN A 74 18.90 -3.10 -1.84
CA GLN A 74 17.46 -3.12 -1.68
C GLN A 74 17.03 -2.00 -0.74
N LEU A 75 16.15 -1.12 -1.21
CA LEU A 75 15.62 -0.03 -0.39
C LEU A 75 14.62 -0.59 0.63
N GLU A 76 14.85 -0.32 1.91
CA GLU A 76 13.90 -0.63 2.97
C GLU A 76 12.80 0.43 3.01
N ARG A 77 11.59 0.05 2.61
CA ARG A 77 10.40 0.86 2.87
C ARG A 77 10.07 0.76 4.36
N SER A 78 10.60 1.70 5.15
CA SER A 78 10.33 1.72 6.60
C SER A 78 8.85 2.04 6.83
N GLY A 79 8.15 1.16 7.55
CA GLY A 79 6.75 1.35 7.93
C GLY A 79 6.57 2.66 8.71
N GLY A 80 5.99 3.66 8.06
CA GLY A 80 5.43 4.86 8.68
C GLY A 80 6.41 5.93 9.19
N ARG A 81 7.73 5.77 9.06
CA ARG A 81 8.72 6.74 9.63
C ARG A 81 10.00 6.98 8.82
N SER A 82 10.07 6.64 7.53
CA SER A 82 11.14 7.20 6.68
C SER A 82 10.87 8.67 6.49
N SER A 83 11.73 9.51 7.06
CA SER A 83 11.85 10.91 6.62
C SER A 83 12.00 10.93 5.10
N THR A 84 11.29 11.81 4.40
CA THR A 84 11.36 11.99 2.95
C THR A 84 12.80 12.16 2.42
N PHE A 85 13.74 12.49 3.30
CA PHE A 85 15.15 12.73 2.98
C PHE A 85 16.08 11.57 3.31
N HIS A 86 15.62 10.51 3.99
CA HIS A 86 16.44 9.37 4.37
C HIS A 86 16.05 8.11 3.61
N GLU A 87 17.05 7.51 2.97
CA GLU A 87 16.94 6.22 2.29
C GLU A 87 17.78 5.17 3.04
N ILE A 88 17.11 4.14 3.56
CA ILE A 88 17.76 3.02 4.25
C ILE A 88 17.91 1.88 3.24
N TRP A 89 19.13 1.48 2.95
CA TRP A 89 19.46 0.43 1.98
C TRP A 89 20.04 -0.80 2.67
N ARG A 90 19.62 -2.00 2.26
CA ARG A 90 20.33 -3.25 2.52
C ARG A 90 21.23 -3.58 1.35
N LEU A 91 22.53 -3.58 1.58
CA LEU A 91 23.53 -3.91 0.58
C LEU A 91 24.03 -5.33 0.79
N GLN A 92 24.02 -6.12 -0.27
CA GLN A 92 24.64 -7.43 -0.32
C GLN A 92 25.19 -7.65 -1.71
N TRP A 93 26.48 -7.91 -1.84
CA TRP A 93 27.08 -8.24 -3.12
C TRP A 93 26.98 -9.74 -3.39
N MET A 94 26.51 -10.09 -4.60
CA MET A 94 26.47 -11.46 -5.09
C MET A 94 27.38 -11.61 -6.32
N PRO A 95 28.07 -12.75 -6.51
CA PRO A 95 28.99 -12.95 -7.63
C PRO A 95 28.35 -12.74 -9.02
N GLU A 96 27.05 -13.03 -9.15
CA GLU A 96 26.28 -12.90 -10.39
C GLU A 96 26.22 -11.44 -10.88
N TYR A 97 26.38 -10.46 -9.98
CA TYR A 97 26.41 -9.05 -10.35
C TYR A 97 27.62 -8.69 -11.21
N ALA A 98 28.76 -9.39 -11.08
CA ALA A 98 29.90 -9.18 -11.96
C ALA A 98 29.57 -9.56 -13.41
N VAL A 99 28.80 -10.65 -13.61
CA VAL A 99 28.34 -11.09 -14.93
C VAL A 99 27.28 -10.14 -15.47
N ALA A 100 26.30 -9.76 -14.65
CA ALA A 100 25.25 -8.82 -15.03
C ALA A 100 25.81 -7.44 -15.46
N ILE A 101 26.90 -6.97 -14.85
CA ILE A 101 27.59 -5.75 -15.28
C ILE A 101 28.20 -5.92 -16.69
N ILE A 102 28.76 -7.09 -17.00
CA ILE A 102 29.32 -7.35 -18.34
C ILE A 102 28.21 -7.40 -19.38
N GLU A 103 27.10 -8.07 -19.08
CA GLU A 103 25.93 -8.14 -19.95
C GLU A 103 25.31 -6.75 -20.19
N ALA A 104 25.25 -5.91 -19.15
CA ALA A 104 24.73 -4.56 -19.24
C ALA A 104 25.57 -3.61 -20.11
N ASN A 105 26.81 -3.98 -20.48
CA ASN A 105 27.69 -3.16 -21.31
C ASN A 105 27.11 -2.89 -22.71
N VAL A 106 26.13 -3.69 -23.18
CA VAL A 106 25.42 -3.44 -24.44
C VAL A 106 24.68 -2.09 -24.44
N TRP A 107 24.30 -1.58 -23.27
CA TRP A 107 23.52 -0.36 -23.14
C TRP A 107 24.38 0.92 -23.08
N GLY A 108 25.67 0.81 -22.75
CA GLY A 108 26.54 1.97 -22.65
C GLY A 108 27.83 1.71 -21.89
N ASN A 109 28.76 2.66 -22.01
CA ASN A 109 30.10 2.56 -21.41
C ASN A 109 30.17 3.09 -19.98
N THR A 110 29.15 3.80 -19.51
CA THR A 110 29.02 4.30 -18.13
C THR A 110 27.70 3.85 -17.54
N VAL A 111 27.63 3.75 -16.21
CA VAL A 111 26.43 3.32 -15.48
C VAL A 111 25.25 4.25 -15.76
N GLU A 112 25.51 5.55 -15.88
CA GLU A 112 24.49 6.55 -16.21
C GLU A 112 23.94 6.36 -17.63
N ALA A 113 24.84 6.25 -18.63
CA ALA A 113 24.44 6.10 -20.02
C ALA A 113 23.72 4.77 -20.26
N ALA A 114 24.24 3.69 -19.68
CA ALA A 114 23.64 2.36 -19.77
C ALA A 114 22.25 2.32 -19.14
N ALA A 115 22.08 2.86 -17.93
CA ALA A 115 20.78 2.90 -17.27
C ALA A 115 19.78 3.77 -18.05
N THR A 116 20.23 4.90 -18.60
CA THR A 116 19.40 5.78 -19.45
C THR A 116 18.91 5.05 -20.69
N ALA A 117 19.83 4.47 -21.47
CA ALA A 117 19.51 3.78 -22.71
C ALA A 117 18.54 2.62 -22.48
N ARG A 118 18.76 1.83 -21.42
CA ARG A 118 17.89 0.71 -21.05
C ARG A 118 16.49 1.17 -20.65
N VAL A 119 16.38 2.17 -19.77
CA VAL A 119 15.07 2.68 -19.33
C VAL A 119 14.26 3.25 -20.49
N VAL A 120 14.92 4.03 -21.37
CA VAL A 120 14.26 4.58 -22.56
C VAL A 120 13.81 3.44 -23.48
N HIS A 121 14.67 2.46 -23.75
CA HIS A 121 14.32 1.31 -24.58
C HIS A 121 13.11 0.54 -24.03
N GLU A 122 13.16 0.14 -22.76
CA GLU A 122 12.07 -0.59 -22.12
C GLU A 122 10.76 0.21 -22.08
N SER A 123 10.82 1.55 -22.03
CA SER A 123 9.63 2.40 -22.08
C SER A 123 8.93 2.37 -23.45
N HIS A 124 9.69 2.16 -24.52
CA HIS A 124 9.16 2.00 -25.87
C HIS A 124 8.54 0.61 -26.08
N GLU A 125 9.10 -0.43 -25.45
CA GLU A 125 8.54 -1.78 -25.48
C GLU A 125 7.29 -1.92 -24.59
N SER A 126 7.16 -1.09 -23.56
CA SER A 126 6.00 -1.09 -22.68
C SER A 126 4.73 -0.65 -23.40
N ILE A 127 3.69 -1.47 -23.29
CA ILE A 127 2.31 -1.14 -23.70
C ILE A 127 1.48 -0.56 -22.55
N GLU A 128 1.97 -0.68 -21.32
CA GLU A 128 1.27 -0.29 -20.11
C GLU A 128 1.72 1.09 -19.62
N LEU A 129 0.78 2.01 -19.45
CA LEU A 129 1.04 3.38 -18.99
C LEU A 129 1.67 3.43 -17.58
N PRO A 130 1.17 2.66 -16.58
CA PRO A 130 1.77 2.66 -15.24
C PRO A 130 3.24 2.24 -15.25
N ALA A 131 3.60 1.26 -16.10
CA ALA A 131 4.97 0.79 -16.20
C ALA A 131 5.93 1.85 -16.79
N VAL A 132 5.42 2.82 -17.55
CA VAL A 132 6.23 3.95 -18.05
C VAL A 132 6.34 5.06 -17.00
N THR A 133 5.28 5.35 -16.25
CA THR A 133 5.34 6.37 -15.18
C THR A 133 6.20 5.90 -14.00
N GLU A 134 6.19 4.61 -13.66
CA GLU A 134 7.12 4.02 -12.69
C GLU A 134 8.58 4.13 -13.14
N ARG A 135 8.85 3.95 -14.44
CA ARG A 135 10.18 4.15 -15.02
C ARG A 135 10.63 5.61 -14.95
N LEU A 136 9.71 6.56 -15.15
CA LEU A 136 9.99 7.98 -14.96
C LEU A 136 10.38 8.28 -13.50
N ASP A 137 9.61 7.79 -12.53
CA ASP A 137 9.94 7.92 -11.10
C ASP A 137 11.33 7.33 -10.80
N ALA A 138 11.59 6.11 -11.28
CA ALA A 138 12.89 5.45 -11.10
C ALA A 138 14.05 6.20 -11.78
N ALA A 139 13.84 6.77 -12.97
CA ALA A 139 14.85 7.58 -13.68
C ALA A 139 15.21 8.84 -12.88
N ILE A 140 14.22 9.49 -12.25
CA ILE A 140 14.43 10.67 -11.42
C ILE A 140 15.15 10.30 -10.12
N LEU A 141 14.78 9.18 -9.50
CA LEU A 141 15.50 8.66 -8.33
C LEU A 141 16.97 8.36 -8.67
N ALA A 142 17.22 7.82 -9.87
CA ALA A 142 18.53 7.52 -10.41
C ALA A 142 19.30 8.77 -10.93
N GLY A 143 18.66 9.94 -11.01
CA GLY A 143 19.25 11.16 -11.60
C GLY A 143 19.66 10.95 -13.06
N LEU A 144 18.74 10.45 -13.88
CA LEU A 144 18.91 10.20 -15.32
C LEU A 144 18.19 11.28 -16.12
N ASP A 145 18.72 12.50 -16.12
CA ASP A 145 18.03 13.66 -16.69
C ASP A 145 17.74 13.49 -18.19
N SER A 146 18.65 12.85 -18.93
CA SER A 146 18.47 12.56 -20.37
C SER A 146 17.37 11.53 -20.69
N ALA A 147 16.86 10.80 -19.70
CA ALA A 147 15.73 9.88 -19.86
C ALA A 147 14.36 10.56 -19.64
N VAL A 148 14.33 11.71 -18.97
CA VAL A 148 13.08 12.36 -18.54
C VAL A 148 12.20 12.77 -19.72
N ASP A 149 12.75 13.55 -20.67
CA ASP A 149 11.98 14.04 -21.81
C ASP A 149 11.45 12.92 -22.72
N PRO A 150 12.25 11.89 -23.09
CA PRO A 150 11.73 10.72 -23.82
C PRO A 150 10.59 10.00 -23.09
N LEU A 151 10.71 9.81 -21.78
CA LEU A 151 9.68 9.16 -20.98
C LEU A 151 8.40 9.99 -20.90
N LEU A 152 8.51 11.30 -20.69
CA LEU A 152 7.35 12.21 -20.68
C LEU A 152 6.64 12.22 -22.04
N ALA A 153 7.38 12.26 -23.15
CA ALA A 153 6.79 12.18 -24.49
C ALA A 153 6.07 10.85 -24.72
N ARG A 154 6.64 9.73 -24.23
CA ARG A 154 6.00 8.40 -24.29
C ARG A 154 4.71 8.37 -23.48
N ILE A 155 4.74 8.88 -22.24
CA ILE A 155 3.57 8.98 -21.35
C ILE A 155 2.47 9.81 -22.01
N GLN A 156 2.78 10.97 -22.57
CA GLN A 156 1.79 11.81 -23.26
C GLN A 156 1.15 11.09 -24.44
N THR A 157 1.94 10.39 -25.25
CA THR A 157 1.45 9.62 -26.40
C THR A 157 0.49 8.51 -25.95
N MET A 158 0.84 7.79 -24.88
CA MET A 158 -0.01 6.73 -24.32
C MET A 158 -1.27 7.29 -23.66
N ALA A 159 -1.14 8.39 -22.91
CA ALA A 159 -2.23 9.07 -22.23
C ALA A 159 -3.29 9.61 -23.21
N ALA A 160 -2.90 10.00 -24.42
CA ALA A 160 -3.80 10.50 -25.44
C ALA A 160 -4.76 9.43 -25.99
N VAL A 161 -4.38 8.15 -25.92
CA VAL A 161 -5.14 7.02 -26.49
C VAL A 161 -5.72 6.08 -25.42
N SER A 162 -5.21 6.15 -24.19
CA SER A 162 -5.64 5.26 -23.10
C SER A 162 -7.07 5.56 -22.63
N ALA A 163 -7.91 4.51 -22.60
CA ALA A 163 -9.27 4.53 -22.07
C ALA A 163 -9.46 3.67 -20.82
N ASP A 164 -8.47 2.85 -20.41
CA ASP A 164 -8.59 2.03 -19.20
C ASP A 164 -8.37 2.91 -17.95
N VAL A 165 -9.46 3.14 -17.22
CA VAL A 165 -9.47 3.94 -16.00
C VAL A 165 -8.48 3.44 -14.95
N ARG A 166 -8.29 2.11 -14.80
CA ARG A 166 -7.35 1.58 -13.81
C ARG A 166 -5.93 1.99 -14.15
N HIS A 167 -5.54 1.85 -15.41
CA HIS A 167 -4.20 2.26 -15.87
C HIS A 167 -3.99 3.77 -15.73
N LEU A 168 -5.04 4.58 -15.90
CA LEU A 168 -4.97 6.02 -15.65
C LEU A 168 -4.76 6.31 -14.15
N LEU A 169 -5.47 5.63 -13.25
CA LEU A 169 -5.33 5.79 -11.79
C LEU A 169 -3.97 5.31 -11.28
N ASP A 170 -3.52 4.14 -11.72
CA ASP A 170 -2.25 3.53 -11.31
C ASP A 170 -1.05 4.38 -11.75
N ALA A 171 -1.21 5.16 -12.83
CA ALA A 171 -0.19 6.08 -13.33
C ALA A 171 -0.02 7.35 -12.48
N LEU A 172 -1.00 7.71 -11.62
CA LEU A 172 -1.02 8.99 -10.91
C LEU A 172 0.06 9.09 -9.82
N LEU A 173 0.27 8.03 -9.04
CA LEU A 173 1.17 8.07 -7.88
C LEU A 173 2.64 8.29 -8.26
N PRO A 174 3.21 7.57 -9.25
CA PRO A 174 4.56 7.89 -9.72
C PRO A 174 4.69 9.33 -10.20
N LEU A 175 3.71 9.84 -10.96
CA LEU A 175 3.73 11.23 -11.44
C LEU A 175 3.61 12.24 -10.29
N ALA A 176 2.82 11.95 -9.26
CA ALA A 176 2.67 12.80 -8.08
C ALA A 176 3.98 12.91 -7.30
N ARG A 177 4.70 11.80 -7.14
CA ARG A 177 6.03 11.79 -6.49
C ARG A 177 7.02 12.63 -7.28
N VAL A 178 7.02 12.51 -8.60
CA VAL A 178 7.85 13.33 -9.48
C VAL A 178 7.51 14.81 -9.36
N ALA A 179 6.22 15.18 -9.42
CA ALA A 179 5.78 16.57 -9.29
C ALA A 179 6.13 17.17 -7.92
N ARG A 180 6.04 16.38 -6.85
CA ARG A 180 6.26 16.85 -5.47
C ARG A 180 7.74 16.91 -5.08
N TYR A 181 8.55 15.95 -5.54
CA TYR A 181 9.93 15.78 -5.08
C TYR A 181 10.99 16.03 -6.17
N GLY A 182 10.57 16.36 -7.40
CA GLY A 182 11.45 16.65 -8.53
C GLY A 182 12.37 17.85 -8.32
N ASP A 183 11.95 18.85 -7.54
CA ASP A 183 12.72 20.08 -7.29
C ASP A 183 14.01 19.82 -6.48
N VAL A 184 13.95 18.88 -5.52
CA VAL A 184 15.14 18.44 -4.75
C VAL A 184 16.14 17.69 -5.64
N ARG A 185 15.69 17.17 -6.80
CA ARG A 185 16.49 16.32 -7.69
C ARG A 185 16.81 16.98 -9.04
N GLY A 186 16.41 18.23 -9.27
CA GLY A 186 16.72 19.01 -10.48
C GLY A 186 15.77 18.76 -11.67
N THR A 187 14.66 18.06 -11.47
CA THR A 187 13.68 17.79 -12.53
C THR A 187 12.66 18.92 -12.63
N ASN A 188 12.34 19.37 -13.85
CA ASN A 188 11.38 20.45 -14.06
C ASN A 188 9.93 19.96 -13.86
N ALA A 189 9.49 19.94 -12.59
CA ALA A 189 8.16 19.53 -12.14
C ALA A 189 7.01 20.19 -12.94
N ALA A 190 7.24 21.37 -13.52
CA ALA A 190 6.25 22.09 -14.33
C ALA A 190 5.73 21.33 -15.55
N HIS A 191 6.50 20.37 -16.09
CA HIS A 191 6.07 19.57 -17.25
C HIS A 191 5.22 18.36 -16.88
N VAL A 192 5.28 17.91 -15.62
CA VAL A 192 4.60 16.68 -15.17
C VAL A 192 3.19 16.96 -14.69
N GLU A 193 2.99 18.09 -14.03
CA GLU A 193 1.69 18.47 -13.46
C GLU A 193 0.56 18.51 -14.51
N PRO A 194 0.71 19.13 -15.70
CA PRO A 194 -0.36 19.14 -16.71
C PRO A 194 -0.74 17.73 -17.19
N ILE A 195 0.24 16.83 -17.31
CA ILE A 195 0.01 15.43 -17.72
C ILE A 195 -0.78 14.70 -16.63
N LEU A 196 -0.39 14.87 -15.36
CA LEU A 196 -1.06 14.28 -14.23
C LEU A 196 -2.52 14.74 -14.15
N VAL A 197 -2.77 16.05 -14.23
CA VAL A 197 -4.12 16.61 -14.19
C VAL A 197 -4.97 16.05 -15.33
N GLY A 198 -4.44 16.04 -16.56
CA GLY A 198 -5.17 15.48 -17.71
C GLY A 198 -5.44 13.97 -17.61
N LEU A 199 -4.58 13.19 -16.95
CA LEU A 199 -4.83 11.77 -16.65
C LEU A 199 -5.92 11.61 -15.59
N PHE A 200 -5.85 12.41 -14.51
CA PHE A 200 -6.83 12.40 -13.43
C PHE A 200 -8.23 12.75 -13.93
N GLU A 201 -8.38 13.83 -14.71
CA GLU A 201 -9.66 14.26 -15.26
C GLU A 201 -10.29 13.16 -16.13
N ARG A 202 -9.48 12.52 -16.99
CA ARG A 202 -9.95 11.40 -17.83
C ARG A 202 -10.36 10.18 -16.99
N ALA A 203 -9.59 9.85 -15.96
CA ALA A 203 -9.91 8.76 -15.05
C ALA A 203 -11.24 9.00 -14.34
N VAL A 204 -11.44 10.22 -13.81
CA VAL A 204 -12.66 10.65 -13.12
C VAL A 204 -13.90 10.54 -14.02
N VAL A 205 -13.80 10.95 -15.28
CA VAL A 205 -14.92 10.85 -16.24
C VAL A 205 -15.35 9.41 -16.48
N GLY A 206 -14.40 8.47 -16.59
CA GLY A 206 -14.70 7.05 -16.82
C GLY A 206 -15.01 6.24 -15.57
N LEU A 207 -14.81 6.80 -14.37
CA LEU A 207 -14.72 6.03 -13.12
C LEU A 207 -15.99 5.27 -12.77
N ALA A 208 -17.15 5.93 -12.87
CA ALA A 208 -18.43 5.30 -12.54
C ALA A 208 -18.74 4.09 -13.42
N ALA A 209 -18.46 4.20 -14.74
CA ALA A 209 -18.64 3.11 -15.68
C ALA A 209 -17.64 1.96 -15.39
N ALA A 210 -16.39 2.29 -15.10
CA ALA A 210 -15.35 1.31 -14.77
C ALA A 210 -15.62 0.56 -13.45
N CYS A 211 -16.42 1.13 -12.55
CA CYS A 211 -16.82 0.49 -11.29
C CYS A 211 -18.13 -0.32 -11.37
N SER A 212 -18.78 -0.31 -12.54
CA SER A 212 -20.04 -1.04 -12.74
C SER A 212 -19.80 -2.53 -13.01
N MET A 213 -20.68 -3.38 -12.48
CA MET A 213 -20.70 -4.83 -12.76
C MET A 213 -19.35 -5.56 -12.53
N LEU A 214 -18.56 -5.12 -11.55
CA LEU A 214 -17.33 -5.82 -11.17
C LEU A 214 -17.63 -7.07 -10.36
N ASP A 215 -16.90 -8.15 -10.65
CA ASP A 215 -16.78 -9.29 -9.75
C ASP A 215 -15.83 -8.97 -8.57
N GLU A 216 -15.71 -9.91 -7.63
CA GLU A 216 -14.90 -9.73 -6.42
C GLU A 216 -13.42 -9.46 -6.73
N ASP A 217 -12.83 -10.19 -7.68
CA ASP A 217 -11.43 -10.04 -8.04
C ASP A 217 -11.15 -8.72 -8.74
N ALA A 218 -12.04 -8.30 -9.64
CA ALA A 218 -11.96 -7.02 -10.33
C ALA A 218 -12.19 -5.85 -9.37
N ALA A 219 -13.11 -5.98 -8.41
CA ALA A 219 -13.31 -4.99 -7.36
C ALA A 219 -12.07 -4.85 -6.47
N ASN A 220 -11.39 -5.95 -6.11
CA ASN A 220 -10.13 -5.90 -5.38
C ASN A 220 -9.02 -5.21 -6.17
N ARG A 221 -8.87 -5.51 -7.46
CA ARG A 221 -7.90 -4.80 -8.33
C ARG A 221 -8.20 -3.30 -8.41
N MET A 222 -9.46 -2.93 -8.63
CA MET A 222 -9.88 -1.53 -8.67
C MET A 222 -9.64 -0.82 -7.34
N LEU A 223 -9.86 -1.50 -6.22
CA LEU A 223 -9.60 -0.96 -4.89
C LEU A 223 -8.12 -0.58 -4.69
N HIS A 224 -7.19 -1.37 -5.22
CA HIS A 224 -5.77 -1.03 -5.21
C HIS A 224 -5.48 0.26 -6.00
N SER A 225 -6.09 0.41 -7.18
CA SER A 225 -5.99 1.64 -7.97
C SER A 225 -6.57 2.85 -7.26
N PHE A 226 -7.68 2.69 -6.52
CA PHE A 226 -8.29 3.75 -5.71
C PHE A 226 -7.36 4.20 -4.59
N ALA A 227 -6.73 3.26 -3.89
CA ALA A 227 -5.77 3.56 -2.83
C ALA A 227 -4.54 4.29 -3.39
N ALA A 228 -4.01 3.85 -4.52
CA ALA A 228 -2.88 4.51 -5.18
C ALA A 228 -3.23 5.93 -5.66
N ALA A 229 -4.42 6.13 -6.23
CA ALA A 229 -4.91 7.45 -6.62
C ALA A 229 -5.10 8.37 -5.41
N GLN A 230 -5.66 7.86 -4.31
CA GLN A 230 -5.79 8.64 -3.07
C GLN A 230 -4.42 9.04 -2.51
N GLU A 231 -3.44 8.12 -2.49
CA GLU A 231 -2.07 8.44 -2.08
C GLU A 231 -1.45 9.52 -2.98
N ALA A 232 -1.66 9.44 -4.30
CA ALA A 232 -1.18 10.44 -5.25
C ALA A 232 -1.73 11.84 -4.94
N LEU A 233 -3.02 11.93 -4.67
CA LEU A 233 -3.70 13.20 -4.35
C LEU A 233 -3.24 13.75 -2.99
N ASP A 234 -3.01 12.90 -2.00
CA ASP A 234 -2.48 13.30 -0.70
C ASP A 234 -1.04 13.83 -0.82
N VAL A 235 -0.21 13.24 -1.70
CA VAL A 235 1.15 13.71 -1.99
C VAL A 235 1.14 15.09 -2.67
N LEU A 236 0.24 15.31 -3.62
CA LEU A 236 0.08 16.59 -4.32
C LEU A 236 -0.50 17.67 -3.41
N ASN A 237 -1.42 17.28 -2.52
CA ASN A 237 -2.13 18.16 -1.61
C ASN A 237 -2.82 19.35 -2.32
N ARG A 238 -3.49 19.05 -3.45
CA ARG A 238 -4.27 20.01 -4.25
C ARG A 238 -5.76 19.90 -3.93
N GLY A 239 -6.32 20.96 -3.35
CA GLY A 239 -7.71 20.99 -2.89
C GLY A 239 -8.73 20.74 -4.00
N ASP A 240 -8.51 21.30 -5.18
CA ASP A 240 -9.41 21.17 -6.34
C ASP A 240 -9.51 19.72 -6.85
N LEU A 241 -8.39 19.01 -6.94
CA LEU A 241 -8.38 17.59 -7.33
C LEU A 241 -8.99 16.69 -6.24
N LEU A 242 -8.69 17.00 -4.97
CA LEU A 242 -9.26 16.28 -3.83
C LEU A 242 -10.78 16.42 -3.77
N GLU A 243 -11.32 17.61 -4.01
CA GLU A 243 -12.77 17.85 -4.05
C GLU A 243 -13.46 17.06 -5.18
N GLN A 244 -12.87 17.08 -6.38
CA GLN A 244 -13.36 16.29 -7.52
C GLN A 244 -13.35 14.79 -7.23
N TRP A 245 -12.25 14.29 -6.65
CA TRP A 245 -12.12 12.89 -6.26
C TRP A 245 -13.16 12.49 -5.20
N GLN A 246 -13.32 13.29 -4.15
CA GLN A 246 -14.33 13.06 -3.12
C GLN A 246 -15.75 13.05 -3.69
N SER A 247 -16.05 13.89 -4.67
CA SER A 247 -17.34 13.87 -5.38
C SER A 247 -17.59 12.51 -6.05
N GLN A 248 -16.59 11.98 -6.75
CA GLN A 248 -16.68 10.66 -7.38
C GLN A 248 -16.80 9.53 -6.35
N LEU A 249 -16.01 9.56 -5.28
CA LEU A 249 -16.11 8.58 -4.20
C LEU A 249 -17.51 8.55 -3.57
N ARG A 250 -18.16 9.71 -3.41
CA ARG A 250 -19.56 9.80 -2.94
C ARG A 250 -20.50 9.14 -3.94
N ALA A 251 -20.34 9.41 -5.23
CA ALA A 251 -21.15 8.79 -6.27
C ALA A 251 -21.01 7.26 -6.28
N ILE A 252 -19.78 6.75 -6.11
CA ILE A 252 -19.51 5.32 -6.06
C ILE A 252 -20.07 4.69 -4.79
N ALA A 253 -19.88 5.30 -3.61
CA ALA A 253 -20.42 4.81 -2.35
C ALA A 253 -21.94 4.63 -2.38
N HIS A 254 -22.63 5.55 -3.08
CA HIS A 254 -24.08 5.54 -3.26
C HIS A 254 -24.59 4.71 -4.43
N GLY A 255 -23.78 4.51 -5.46
CA GLY A 255 -24.18 3.88 -6.71
C GLY A 255 -24.25 2.35 -6.64
N ALA A 256 -24.35 1.75 -7.83
CA ALA A 256 -24.44 0.29 -8.03
C ALA A 256 -23.06 -0.37 -8.20
N ALA A 257 -22.02 0.18 -7.59
CA ALA A 257 -20.69 -0.42 -7.59
C ALA A 257 -20.65 -1.65 -6.66
N HIS A 258 -19.64 -2.50 -6.83
CA HIS A 258 -19.43 -3.65 -5.95
C HIS A 258 -19.32 -3.21 -4.47
N GLY A 259 -19.92 -3.98 -3.55
CA GLY A 259 -20.00 -3.65 -2.12
C GLY A 259 -18.65 -3.25 -1.51
N LEU A 260 -17.57 -3.97 -1.88
CA LEU A 260 -16.19 -3.67 -1.45
C LEU A 260 -15.77 -2.21 -1.71
N LEU A 261 -15.99 -1.71 -2.94
CA LEU A 261 -15.60 -0.35 -3.30
C LEU A 261 -16.48 0.66 -2.55
N ARG A 262 -17.78 0.38 -2.43
CA ARG A 262 -18.73 1.24 -1.71
C ARG A 262 -18.35 1.41 -0.24
N GLY A 263 -18.01 0.31 0.43
CA GLY A 263 -17.57 0.31 1.83
C GLY A 263 -16.27 1.08 2.02
N TRP A 264 -15.29 0.87 1.13
CA TRP A 264 -14.02 1.58 1.20
C TRP A 264 -14.15 3.08 0.91
N CYS A 265 -14.95 3.47 -0.09
CA CYS A 265 -15.25 4.88 -0.36
C CYS A 265 -15.89 5.55 0.85
N CYS A 266 -16.84 4.87 1.51
CA CYS A 266 -17.45 5.35 2.75
C CYS A 266 -16.39 5.54 3.85
N ARG A 267 -15.51 4.55 4.04
CA ARG A 267 -14.42 4.61 5.01
C ARG A 267 -13.52 5.82 4.77
N LEU A 268 -13.03 5.97 3.54
CA LEU A 268 -12.11 7.03 3.17
C LEU A 268 -12.74 8.41 3.33
N LEU A 269 -13.99 8.59 2.89
CA LEU A 269 -14.70 9.86 3.05
C LEU A 269 -14.88 10.24 4.52
N LEU A 270 -15.13 9.26 5.40
CA LEU A 270 -15.23 9.50 6.85
C LEU A 270 -13.87 9.94 7.42
N GLU A 271 -12.78 9.27 7.04
CA GLU A 271 -11.42 9.61 7.48
C GLU A 271 -11.02 11.02 7.04
N LYS A 272 -11.39 11.41 5.82
CA LYS A 272 -11.15 12.75 5.26
C LYS A 272 -12.18 13.79 5.74
N GLN A 273 -13.06 13.43 6.68
CA GLN A 273 -14.13 14.30 7.21
C GLN A 273 -15.05 14.88 6.11
N ALA A 274 -15.11 14.19 4.97
CA ALA A 274 -15.94 14.52 3.82
C ALA A 274 -17.39 14.04 3.98
N ILE A 275 -17.63 13.15 4.96
CA ILE A 275 -18.93 12.77 5.48
C ILE A 275 -18.92 12.73 7.01
N ASP A 276 -20.08 12.92 7.62
CA ASP A 276 -20.27 12.82 9.07
C ASP A 276 -20.77 11.43 9.52
N GLN A 277 -20.97 11.27 10.83
CA GLN A 277 -21.50 10.04 11.39
C GLN A 277 -22.94 9.75 10.95
N GLN A 278 -23.77 10.77 10.74
CA GLN A 278 -25.17 10.56 10.31
C GLN A 278 -25.22 10.00 8.88
N GLN A 279 -24.36 10.48 8.00
CA GLN A 279 -24.17 9.96 6.65
C GLN A 279 -23.66 8.52 6.71
N LEU A 280 -22.65 8.22 7.52
CA LEU A 280 -22.16 6.85 7.75
C LEU A 280 -23.32 5.92 8.14
N TYR A 281 -24.13 6.28 9.14
CA TYR A 281 -25.27 5.45 9.58
C TYR A 281 -26.27 5.19 8.47
N ARG A 282 -26.62 6.23 7.70
CA ARG A 282 -27.56 6.10 6.59
C ARG A 282 -27.04 5.18 5.50
N TRP A 283 -25.76 5.30 5.16
CA TRP A 283 -25.15 4.47 4.10
C TRP A 283 -25.00 3.02 4.57
N ALA A 284 -24.58 2.83 5.82
CA ALA A 284 -24.52 1.51 6.43
C ALA A 284 -25.88 0.83 6.49
N ARG A 285 -26.94 1.54 6.90
CA ARG A 285 -28.30 0.97 6.97
C ARG A 285 -28.81 0.54 5.59
N LEU A 286 -28.43 1.26 4.53
CA LEU A 286 -28.78 0.88 3.17
C LEU A 286 -27.98 -0.34 2.69
N ALA A 287 -26.66 -0.35 2.94
CA ALA A 287 -25.76 -1.38 2.46
C ALA A 287 -25.88 -2.71 3.21
N LEU A 288 -26.17 -2.65 4.52
CA LEU A 288 -26.28 -3.80 5.42
C LEU A 288 -27.74 -4.20 5.68
N SER A 289 -28.67 -3.73 4.84
CA SER A 289 -30.09 -4.07 4.93
C SER A 289 -30.30 -5.58 4.72
N PRO A 290 -31.22 -6.23 5.46
CA PRO A 290 -31.61 -7.63 5.21
C PRO A 290 -32.15 -7.90 3.79
N ALA A 291 -32.54 -6.85 3.06
CA ALA A 291 -33.00 -6.95 1.67
C ALA A 291 -31.85 -7.18 0.66
N ASN A 292 -30.60 -6.93 1.05
CA ASN A 292 -29.45 -7.13 0.18
C ASN A 292 -28.89 -8.56 0.32
N PRO A 293 -28.26 -9.10 -0.74
CA PRO A 293 -27.57 -10.38 -0.66
C PRO A 293 -26.48 -10.40 0.44
N PRO A 294 -26.34 -11.50 1.21
CA PRO A 294 -25.36 -11.60 2.29
C PRO A 294 -23.91 -11.33 1.84
N ASP A 295 -23.53 -11.81 0.66
CA ASP A 295 -22.22 -11.58 0.05
C ASP A 295 -21.95 -10.10 -0.26
N GLU A 296 -22.95 -9.35 -0.74
CA GLU A 296 -22.84 -7.90 -0.96
C GLU A 296 -22.65 -7.16 0.37
N CYS A 297 -23.43 -7.50 1.39
CA CYS A 297 -23.29 -6.95 2.74
C CYS A 297 -21.88 -7.19 3.31
N ALA A 298 -21.37 -8.42 3.15
CA ALA A 298 -20.04 -8.80 3.63
C ALA A 298 -18.93 -8.09 2.86
N ALA A 299 -19.07 -7.94 1.53
CA ALA A 299 -18.15 -7.17 0.71
C ALA A 299 -18.10 -5.71 1.17
N TRP A 300 -19.26 -5.09 1.43
CA TRP A 300 -19.34 -3.72 1.95
C TRP A 300 -18.68 -3.57 3.32
N ALA A 301 -18.98 -4.48 4.25
CA ALA A 301 -18.32 -4.54 5.55
C ALA A 301 -16.79 -4.68 5.42
N THR A 302 -16.33 -5.56 4.53
CA THR A 302 -14.90 -5.77 4.24
C THR A 302 -14.25 -4.49 3.72
N GLY A 303 -14.92 -3.76 2.81
CA GLY A 303 -14.45 -2.49 2.30
C GLY A 303 -14.34 -1.42 3.39
N LEU A 304 -15.36 -1.31 4.24
CA LEU A 304 -15.39 -0.34 5.35
C LEU A 304 -14.28 -0.60 6.37
N LEU A 305 -13.95 -1.87 6.61
CA LEU A 305 -12.91 -2.30 7.55
C LEU A 305 -11.50 -2.28 6.94
N ARG A 306 -11.34 -2.12 5.63
CA ARG A 306 -10.03 -2.20 4.97
C ARG A 306 -9.11 -1.05 5.43
N GLY A 307 -7.82 -1.35 5.60
CA GLY A 307 -6.77 -0.35 5.85
C GLY A 307 -6.19 -0.41 7.26
N SER A 308 -5.75 0.73 7.79
CA SER A 308 -5.07 0.80 9.08
C SER A 308 -6.01 0.56 10.25
N GLY A 309 -5.76 -0.50 11.03
CA GLY A 309 -6.55 -0.81 12.23
C GLY A 309 -6.50 0.31 13.26
N LEU A 310 -5.36 1.01 13.37
CA LEU A 310 -5.20 2.16 14.26
C LEU A 310 -6.14 3.32 13.89
N LEU A 311 -6.27 3.65 12.60
CA LEU A 311 -7.21 4.70 12.15
C LEU A 311 -8.67 4.27 12.39
N LEU A 312 -8.97 2.98 12.26
CA LEU A 312 -10.31 2.42 12.49
C LEU A 312 -10.72 2.49 13.97
N LEU A 313 -9.79 2.25 14.90
CA LEU A 313 -10.05 2.31 16.34
C LEU A 313 -10.48 3.70 16.84
N HIS A 314 -10.13 4.76 16.12
CA HIS A 314 -10.53 6.14 16.43
C HIS A 314 -11.91 6.54 15.88
N GLN A 315 -12.57 5.65 15.12
CA GLN A 315 -13.82 5.95 14.41
C GLN A 315 -14.99 5.24 15.07
N ASP A 316 -15.47 5.78 16.20
CA ASP A 316 -16.52 5.18 17.04
C ASP A 316 -17.79 4.84 16.28
N GLY A 317 -18.19 5.71 15.34
CA GLY A 317 -19.39 5.49 14.53
C GLY A 317 -19.34 4.22 13.67
N VAL A 318 -18.16 3.79 13.22
CA VAL A 318 -18.01 2.55 12.46
C VAL A 318 -18.33 1.34 13.33
N TRP A 319 -17.84 1.35 14.57
CA TRP A 319 -18.10 0.25 15.49
C TRP A 319 -19.56 0.19 15.96
N GLN A 320 -20.19 1.34 16.16
CA GLN A 320 -21.63 1.42 16.48
C GLN A 320 -22.51 0.91 15.31
N VAL A 321 -22.11 1.15 14.06
CA VAL A 321 -22.76 0.55 12.89
C VAL A 321 -22.68 -0.97 12.93
N PHE A 322 -21.48 -1.52 13.15
CA PHE A 322 -21.27 -2.97 13.17
C PHE A 322 -22.01 -3.65 14.31
N ASP A 323 -21.92 -3.09 15.51
CA ASP A 323 -22.58 -3.63 16.70
C ASP A 323 -24.10 -3.73 16.51
N ARG A 324 -24.73 -2.66 16.03
CA ARG A 324 -26.17 -2.66 15.72
C ARG A 324 -26.52 -3.67 14.63
N TRP A 325 -25.78 -3.66 13.52
CA TRP A 325 -26.07 -4.54 12.40
C TRP A 325 -25.96 -6.02 12.82
N LEU A 326 -24.89 -6.40 13.50
CA LEU A 326 -24.69 -7.78 13.96
C LEU A 326 -25.76 -8.21 14.97
N SER A 327 -26.22 -7.30 15.83
CA SER A 327 -27.28 -7.56 16.81
C SER A 327 -28.67 -7.72 16.19
N GLU A 328 -28.89 -7.17 14.99
CA GLU A 328 -30.15 -7.26 14.25
C GLU A 328 -30.22 -8.47 13.30
N LEU A 329 -29.10 -9.19 13.09
CA LEU A 329 -29.06 -10.37 12.23
C LEU A 329 -29.79 -11.56 12.87
N GLY A 330 -30.57 -12.29 12.07
CA GLY A 330 -31.11 -13.59 12.45
C GLY A 330 -30.01 -14.66 12.56
N GLU A 331 -30.27 -15.73 13.32
CA GLU A 331 -29.27 -16.78 13.62
C GLU A 331 -28.67 -17.43 12.37
N GLU A 332 -29.50 -17.82 11.39
CA GLU A 332 -29.04 -18.47 10.16
C GLU A 332 -28.13 -17.54 9.33
N THR A 333 -28.58 -16.31 9.07
CA THR A 333 -27.80 -15.30 8.35
C THR A 333 -26.51 -14.95 9.09
N PHE A 334 -26.55 -14.87 10.42
CA PHE A 334 -25.36 -14.63 11.23
C PHE A 334 -24.32 -15.73 11.01
N VAL A 335 -24.72 -17.01 11.07
CA VAL A 335 -23.82 -18.15 10.84
C VAL A 335 -23.26 -18.16 9.43
N GLU A 336 -24.08 -17.85 8.41
CA GLU A 336 -23.64 -17.72 7.01
C GLU A 336 -22.60 -16.60 6.81
N MET A 337 -22.73 -15.51 7.55
CA MET A 337 -21.86 -14.32 7.44
C MET A 337 -20.54 -14.45 8.20
N LEU A 338 -20.47 -15.32 9.22
CA LEU A 338 -19.28 -15.50 10.06
C LEU A 338 -17.97 -15.74 9.28
N PRO A 339 -17.91 -16.61 8.25
CA PRO A 339 -16.68 -16.82 7.50
C PRO A 339 -16.21 -15.56 6.76
N LEU A 340 -17.15 -14.82 6.18
CA LEU A 340 -16.86 -13.58 5.43
C LEU A 340 -16.40 -12.47 6.37
N LEU A 341 -17.04 -12.32 7.52
CA LEU A 341 -16.63 -11.38 8.56
C LEU A 341 -15.26 -11.74 9.13
N ARG A 342 -15.01 -13.03 9.41
CA ARG A 342 -13.69 -13.50 9.86
C ARG A 342 -12.62 -13.14 8.83
N ARG A 343 -12.90 -13.29 7.54
CA ARG A 343 -11.99 -12.88 6.44
C ARG A 343 -11.74 -11.37 6.45
N ALA A 344 -12.76 -10.54 6.67
CA ALA A 344 -12.61 -9.08 6.74
C ALA A 344 -11.65 -8.62 7.84
N PHE A 345 -11.56 -9.36 8.95
CA PHE A 345 -10.61 -9.07 10.03
C PHE A 345 -9.26 -9.78 9.91
N ALA A 346 -9.05 -10.60 8.87
CA ALA A 346 -7.85 -11.46 8.77
C ALA A 346 -6.55 -10.68 8.57
N ASP A 347 -6.63 -9.52 7.90
CA ASP A 347 -5.48 -8.67 7.60
C ASP A 347 -4.98 -7.89 8.83
N PHE A 348 -5.74 -7.87 9.93
CA PHE A 348 -5.33 -7.22 11.17
C PHE A 348 -4.48 -8.13 12.05
N THR A 349 -3.46 -7.53 12.67
CA THR A 349 -2.64 -8.21 13.67
C THR A 349 -3.47 -8.67 14.86
N THR A 350 -2.98 -9.66 15.59
CA THR A 350 -3.64 -10.15 16.82
C THR A 350 -3.84 -9.04 17.85
N SER A 351 -2.89 -8.09 17.94
CA SER A 351 -2.99 -6.93 18.83
C SER A 351 -4.10 -5.98 18.41
N GLU A 352 -4.20 -5.64 17.12
CA GLU A 352 -5.26 -4.78 16.59
C GLU A 352 -6.64 -5.41 16.82
N ARG A 353 -6.82 -6.69 16.47
CA ARG A 353 -8.09 -7.40 16.71
C ARG A 353 -8.50 -7.40 18.18
N ARG A 354 -7.55 -7.57 19.10
CA ARG A 354 -7.83 -7.45 20.54
C ARG A 354 -8.30 -6.05 20.92
N GLN A 355 -7.64 -5.01 20.41
CA GLN A 355 -8.03 -3.62 20.66
C GLN A 355 -9.42 -3.30 20.10
N MET A 356 -9.75 -3.82 18.91
CA MET A 356 -11.07 -3.68 18.29
C MET A 356 -12.15 -4.35 19.16
N GLY A 357 -11.91 -5.57 19.64
CA GLY A 357 -12.82 -6.24 20.57
C GLY A 357 -13.03 -5.48 21.88
N GLU A 358 -11.96 -4.93 22.47
CA GLU A 358 -12.07 -4.09 23.67
C GLU A 358 -12.78 -2.76 23.40
N LYS A 359 -12.66 -2.21 22.18
CA LYS A 359 -13.39 -1.02 21.76
C LYS A 359 -14.90 -1.28 21.75
N VAL A 360 -15.34 -2.36 21.12
CA VAL A 360 -16.76 -2.73 21.03
C VAL A 360 -17.37 -2.93 22.42
N LYS A 361 -16.70 -3.67 23.33
CA LYS A 361 -17.15 -3.84 24.73
C LYS A 361 -17.38 -2.52 25.48
N ARG A 362 -16.67 -1.45 25.12
CA ARG A 362 -16.78 -0.14 25.79
C ARG A 362 -17.85 0.75 25.16
N LEU A 363 -18.35 0.44 23.97
CA LEU A 363 -19.40 1.23 23.33
C LEU A 363 -20.71 1.16 24.12
N ASP A 364 -21.05 -0.03 24.63
CA ASP A 364 -22.24 -0.26 25.47
C ASP A 364 -22.19 0.55 26.76
N ASN A 365 -21.02 0.58 27.42
CA ASN A 365 -20.82 1.31 28.68
C ASN A 365 -20.94 2.85 28.51
N VAL A 366 -20.71 3.41 27.31
CA VAL A 366 -20.85 4.86 27.06
C VAL A 366 -22.32 5.24 26.80
N ALA A 367 -23.12 4.34 26.24
CA ALA A 367 -24.56 4.53 26.11
C ALA A 367 -25.26 4.45 27.48
N GLU A 368 -24.85 3.53 28.35
CA GLU A 368 -25.35 3.42 29.72
C GLU A 368 -24.86 4.56 30.63
N GLY A 369 -23.61 5.03 30.44
CA GLY A 369 -23.01 6.11 31.24
C GLY A 369 -23.56 7.52 31.02
N ARG A 370 -24.44 7.75 30.03
CA ARG A 370 -25.16 9.03 29.86
C ARG A 370 -26.50 9.07 30.60
N SER A 371 -26.96 7.95 31.17
CA SER A 371 -28.22 7.87 31.92
C SER A 371 -28.05 7.78 33.44
N GLU A 372 -26.84 7.74 33.98
CA GLU A 372 -26.63 7.61 35.43
C GLU A 372 -25.69 8.66 36.01
N SER A 373 -26.17 9.90 36.10
CA SER A 373 -25.78 10.78 37.21
C SER A 373 -26.72 10.54 38.38
N ASN A 374 -26.54 9.41 39.08
CA ASN A 374 -26.83 9.19 40.52
C ASN A 374 -26.91 7.68 40.80
N GLY A 375 -25.83 7.09 41.32
CA GLY A 375 -25.89 5.74 41.86
C GLY A 375 -24.52 5.10 42.00
N VAL A 376 -24.12 4.88 43.25
CA VAL A 376 -22.86 4.22 43.64
C VAL A 376 -22.71 2.85 42.98
N GLY A 377 -21.65 2.70 42.18
CA GLY A 377 -20.85 1.50 41.92
C GLY A 377 -21.56 0.14 41.75
N SER A 378 -21.49 -0.42 40.55
CA SER A 378 -21.42 -1.88 40.39
C SER A 378 -20.66 -2.26 39.11
N SER A 379 -19.64 -3.08 39.30
CA SER A 379 -18.89 -3.78 38.26
C SER A 379 -19.82 -4.63 37.39
N THR A 380 -19.72 -4.48 36.07
CA THR A 380 -20.44 -5.28 35.07
C THR A 380 -19.98 -6.75 35.13
N HIS A 381 -20.62 -7.52 35.99
CA HIS A 381 -20.61 -8.98 35.91
C HIS A 381 -21.39 -9.39 34.66
N VAL A 382 -20.75 -10.14 33.75
CA VAL A 382 -21.48 -10.96 32.77
C VAL A 382 -22.46 -11.81 33.57
N SER A 383 -23.77 -11.58 33.41
CA SER A 383 -24.80 -12.38 34.08
C SER A 383 -24.88 -13.75 33.41
N ILE A 384 -23.97 -14.64 33.81
CA ILE A 384 -24.09 -16.05 33.50
C ILE A 384 -25.41 -16.51 34.12
N HIS A 385 -26.30 -17.06 33.29
CA HIS A 385 -27.51 -17.71 33.77
C HIS A 385 -27.11 -18.99 34.52
N ASP A 386 -26.91 -18.88 35.83
CA ASP A 386 -26.41 -19.96 36.69
C ASP A 386 -27.26 -21.24 36.59
N GLU A 387 -28.58 -21.12 36.43
CA GLU A 387 -29.46 -22.28 36.21
C GLU A 387 -29.19 -23.00 34.89
N ARG A 388 -28.92 -22.28 33.80
CA ARG A 388 -28.56 -22.89 32.50
C ARG A 388 -27.16 -23.48 32.54
N ALA A 389 -26.21 -22.78 33.15
CA ALA A 389 -24.84 -23.28 33.30
C ALA A 389 -24.82 -24.59 34.10
N ARG A 390 -25.58 -24.68 35.19
CA ARG A 390 -25.70 -25.90 36.02
C ARG A 390 -26.24 -27.11 35.26
N ARG A 391 -27.08 -26.92 34.24
CA ARG A 391 -27.61 -28.04 33.44
C ARG A 391 -26.55 -28.73 32.58
N VAL A 392 -25.49 -28.03 32.20
CA VAL A 392 -24.44 -28.55 31.30
C VAL A 392 -23.27 -29.17 32.09
N LEU A 393 -23.10 -28.78 33.36
CA LEU A 393 -22.01 -29.26 34.23
C LEU A 393 -21.93 -30.79 34.34
N PRO A 394 -23.03 -31.57 34.46
CA PRO A 394 -22.93 -33.03 34.55
C PRO A 394 -22.37 -33.68 33.26
N VAL A 395 -22.73 -33.13 32.10
CA VAL A 395 -22.25 -33.62 30.80
C VAL A 395 -20.77 -33.30 30.62
N LEU A 396 -20.37 -32.07 30.93
CA LEU A 396 -18.97 -31.64 30.92
C LEU A 396 -18.11 -32.46 31.90
N ALA A 397 -18.63 -32.72 33.10
CA ALA A 397 -17.98 -33.56 34.10
C ALA A 397 -17.75 -34.99 33.59
N HIS A 398 -18.72 -35.55 32.85
CA HIS A 398 -18.59 -36.87 32.22
C HIS A 398 -17.54 -36.87 31.09
N ILE A 399 -17.54 -35.85 30.23
CA ILE A 399 -16.58 -35.72 29.12
C ILE A 399 -15.16 -35.53 29.64
N LEU A 400 -14.99 -34.75 30.71
CA LEU A 400 -13.69 -34.39 31.28
C LEU A 400 -13.19 -35.39 32.34
N GLY A 401 -13.96 -36.44 32.64
CA GLY A 401 -13.58 -37.47 33.62
C GLY A 401 -13.48 -36.96 35.05
N VAL A 402 -14.20 -35.90 35.41
CA VAL A 402 -14.17 -35.29 36.74
C VAL A 402 -15.50 -35.58 37.44
N THR A 403 -15.49 -36.25 38.58
CA THR A 403 -16.72 -36.46 39.36
C THR A 403 -17.19 -35.12 39.96
N PRO A 404 -18.44 -34.68 39.71
CA PRO A 404 -18.95 -33.47 40.33
C PRO A 404 -19.02 -33.67 41.85
N LYS A 405 -18.39 -32.79 42.63
CA LYS A 405 -18.57 -32.78 44.09
C LYS A 405 -20.00 -32.35 44.41
N PRO A 406 -20.63 -32.98 45.43
CA PRO A 406 -22.02 -32.72 45.80
C PRO A 406 -22.27 -31.27 46.26
#